data_AF-A0A4U0UKA3-F1
#
_entry.id   AF-A0A4U0UKA3-F1
#
_cell.length_a   1.000
_cell.length_b   1.000
_cell.length_c   1.000
_cell.angle_alpha   90.00
_cell.angle_beta   90.00
_cell.angle_gamma   90.00
#
_symmetry.space_group_name_H-M   'P 1'
#
loop_
_entity.id
_entity.type
_entity.pdbx_description
1 polymer ?
#
loop_
_entity_poly.entity_id
_entity_poly.type
_entity_poly.pdbx_seq_one_letter_code
_entity_poly.pdbx_strand_id
1 'polypeptide(L)'
;MNYIKGFRYQLYCEAKAMQTPNCVLHVGTPIDKCRELNTAALEAGTGGYEPDVFENLVFRFEEPNGMSRWDAPLFTLPFDDDEPPCDAIWEAMVGSDGKAKVVRQNAATVLKPASEQNYLYELDKATSDVISAISVWQQDHPGEGGSEVAIPNAELKVTLPVTAPSLPQLQRLRRQFIGLKRQHTLSKSRILDLFIDYLNDSFQR
;
A
#
# COMPACT_ATOMS: atom_id res chain seq x y z
N MET A 1 -8.41 5.71 28.69
CA MET A 1 -7.08 5.27 29.17
C MET A 1 -6.72 3.96 28.46
N ASN A 2 -5.53 3.84 27.87
CA ASN A 2 -5.12 2.68 27.06
C ASN A 2 -4.39 1.63 27.91
N TYR A 3 -5.01 1.24 29.04
CA TYR A 3 -4.31 0.56 30.14
C TYR A 3 -4.16 -0.95 29.97
N ILE A 4 -4.84 -1.57 28.99
CA ILE A 4 -4.72 -3.01 28.69
C ILE A 4 -4.27 -3.25 27.24
N LYS A 5 -3.54 -4.34 27.03
CA LYS A 5 -3.02 -4.78 25.74
C LYS A 5 -4.11 -4.93 24.68
N GLY A 6 -5.25 -5.50 25.04
CA GLY A 6 -6.37 -5.73 24.12
C GLY A 6 -6.88 -4.42 23.49
N PHE A 7 -6.95 -3.35 24.28
CA PHE A 7 -7.40 -2.05 23.80
C PHE A 7 -6.38 -1.41 22.85
N ARG A 8 -5.09 -1.50 23.16
CA ARG A 8 -4.01 -1.02 22.28
C ARG A 8 -4.01 -1.77 20.94
N TYR A 9 -4.22 -3.09 20.98
CA TYR A 9 -4.33 -3.89 19.76
C TYR A 9 -5.51 -3.47 18.88
N GLN A 10 -6.68 -3.21 19.48
CA GLN A 10 -7.85 -2.71 18.76
C GLN A 10 -7.55 -1.37 18.07
N LEU A 11 -6.98 -0.40 18.80
CA LEU A 11 -6.60 0.89 18.21
C LEU A 11 -5.60 0.75 17.06
N TYR A 12 -4.60 -0.13 17.21
CA TYR A 12 -3.65 -0.44 16.13
C TYR A 12 -4.35 -1.01 14.88
N CYS A 13 -5.30 -1.93 15.08
CA CYS A 13 -6.08 -2.50 13.99
C CYS A 13 -6.93 -1.46 13.27
N GLU A 14 -7.64 -0.60 14.02
CA GLU A 14 -8.46 0.49 13.46
C GLU A 14 -7.61 1.49 12.68
N ALA A 15 -6.49 1.96 13.26
CA ALA A 15 -5.58 2.88 12.59
C ALA A 15 -5.04 2.29 11.29
N LYS A 16 -4.70 1.00 11.30
CA LYS A 16 -4.23 0.28 10.11
C LYS A 16 -5.34 0.10 9.06
N ALA A 17 -6.57 -0.15 9.48
CA ALA A 17 -7.73 -0.22 8.60
C ALA A 17 -8.00 1.14 7.93
N MET A 18 -7.82 2.25 8.66
CA MET A 18 -7.95 3.60 8.12
C MET A 18 -6.69 4.13 7.41
N GLN A 19 -5.66 3.29 7.22
CA GLN A 19 -4.39 3.69 6.61
C GLN A 19 -3.74 4.91 7.27
N THR A 20 -3.98 5.09 8.57
CA THR A 20 -3.52 6.25 9.33
C THR A 20 -2.27 5.86 10.13
N PRO A 21 -1.19 6.69 10.09
CA PRO A 21 -0.04 6.54 10.96
C PRO A 21 -0.45 6.44 12.42
N ASN A 22 0.24 5.60 13.17
CA ASN A 22 0.08 5.47 14.60
C ASN A 22 1.42 5.11 15.22
N CYS A 23 1.62 5.53 16.46
CA CYS A 23 2.75 5.12 17.28
C CYS A 23 2.29 4.93 18.73
N VAL A 24 2.99 4.05 19.45
CA VAL A 24 2.80 3.90 20.89
C VAL A 24 3.75 4.86 21.59
N LEU A 25 3.17 5.77 22.39
CA LEU A 25 3.87 6.65 23.31
C LEU A 25 3.71 6.11 24.72
N HIS A 26 4.81 5.83 25.41
CA HIS A 26 4.80 5.40 26.80
C HIS A 26 5.33 6.51 27.70
N VAL A 27 4.48 7.05 28.58
CA VAL A 27 4.91 8.03 29.58
C VAL A 27 5.22 7.30 30.89
N GLY A 28 6.50 7.18 31.21
CA GLY A 28 7.01 6.57 32.43
C GLY A 28 6.78 7.49 33.61
N THR A 29 5.65 7.31 34.30
CA THR A 29 5.31 8.03 35.53
C THR A 29 5.33 7.04 36.70
N PRO A 30 6.12 7.27 37.77
CA PRO A 30 6.08 6.43 38.95
C PRO A 30 4.67 6.39 39.57
N ILE A 31 4.26 5.22 40.07
CA ILE A 31 2.91 5.01 40.64
C ILE A 31 2.60 6.03 41.75
N ASP A 32 3.57 6.32 42.62
CA ASP A 32 3.37 7.29 43.70
C ASP A 32 3.10 8.70 43.17
N LYS A 33 3.74 9.08 42.06
CA LYS A 33 3.46 10.35 41.40
C LYS A 33 2.08 10.34 40.73
N CYS A 34 1.69 9.24 40.09
CA CYS A 34 0.34 9.08 39.56
C CYS A 34 -0.72 9.24 40.66
N ARG A 35 -0.45 8.71 41.87
CA ARG A 35 -1.37 8.82 43.02
C ARG A 35 -1.48 10.27 43.50
N GLU A 36 -0.36 10.97 43.64
CA GLU A 36 -0.32 12.40 43.97
C GLU A 36 -1.14 13.23 42.97
N LEU A 37 -0.91 13.03 41.67
CA LEU A 37 -1.65 13.72 40.60
C LEU A 37 -3.14 13.40 40.63
N ASN A 38 -3.52 12.15 40.91
CA ASN A 38 -4.91 11.73 41.03
C ASN A 38 -5.61 12.41 42.22
N THR A 39 -4.97 12.46 43.38
CA THR A 39 -5.50 13.15 44.57
C THR A 39 -5.66 14.65 44.32
N ALA A 40 -4.65 15.30 43.74
CA ALA A 40 -4.73 16.72 43.40
C ALA A 40 -5.88 17.03 42.43
N ALA A 41 -6.11 16.16 41.43
CA ALA A 41 -7.20 16.32 40.48
C ALA A 41 -8.59 16.14 41.13
N LEU A 42 -8.73 15.20 42.08
CA LEU A 42 -9.95 15.01 42.86
C LEU A 42 -10.25 16.22 43.75
N GLU A 43 -9.26 16.70 44.49
CA GLU A 43 -9.39 17.86 45.39
C GLU A 43 -9.74 19.14 44.61
N ALA A 44 -9.17 19.32 43.42
CA ALA A 44 -9.45 20.45 42.54
C ALA A 44 -10.79 20.30 41.78
N GLY A 45 -11.45 19.14 41.83
CA GLY A 45 -12.66 18.86 41.06
C GLY A 45 -12.45 18.87 39.54
N THR A 46 -11.21 18.74 39.07
CA THR A 46 -10.85 18.76 37.64
C THR A 46 -10.83 17.37 37.01
N GLY A 47 -11.04 16.32 37.82
CA GLY A 47 -11.05 14.93 37.38
C GLY A 47 -10.56 14.00 38.48
N GLY A 48 -9.86 12.93 38.09
CA GLY A 48 -9.35 11.90 39.00
C GLY A 48 -10.32 10.73 39.18
N TYR A 49 -9.81 9.68 39.79
CA TYR A 49 -10.52 8.46 40.11
C TYR A 49 -10.60 8.30 41.62
N GLU A 50 -11.74 7.84 42.13
CA GLU A 50 -11.86 7.41 43.53
C GLU A 50 -10.69 6.47 43.91
N PRO A 51 -10.17 6.52 45.16
CA PRO A 51 -8.94 5.80 45.53
C PRO A 51 -8.95 4.31 45.16
N ASP A 52 -10.04 3.60 45.44
CA ASP A 52 -10.17 2.17 45.12
C ASP A 52 -10.18 1.90 43.61
N VAL A 53 -10.74 2.83 42.82
CA VAL A 53 -10.75 2.74 41.35
C VAL A 53 -9.35 2.99 40.81
N PHE A 54 -8.62 3.97 41.35
CA PHE A 54 -7.25 4.26 40.98
C PHE A 54 -6.33 3.05 41.21
N GLU A 55 -6.36 2.47 42.42
CA GLU A 55 -5.54 1.30 42.74
C GLU A 55 -5.88 0.10 41.85
N ASN A 56 -7.16 -0.08 41.51
CA ASN A 56 -7.58 -1.12 40.58
C ASN A 56 -7.05 -0.89 39.14
N LEU A 57 -7.00 0.36 38.69
CA LEU A 57 -6.43 0.73 37.38
C LEU A 57 -4.92 0.48 37.36
N VAL A 58 -4.19 0.88 38.41
CA VAL A 58 -2.76 0.61 38.55
C VAL A 58 -2.48 -0.89 38.54
N PHE A 59 -3.25 -1.67 39.28
CA PHE A 59 -3.07 -3.13 39.34
C PHE A 59 -3.31 -3.83 37.99
N ARG A 60 -4.25 -3.31 37.18
CA ARG A 60 -4.60 -3.86 35.86
C ARG A 60 -3.77 -3.28 34.72
N PHE A 61 -2.90 -2.32 34.99
CA PHE A 61 -2.09 -1.67 33.98
C PHE A 61 -1.09 -2.66 33.39
N GLU A 62 -1.10 -2.79 32.06
CA GLU A 62 -0.14 -3.59 31.31
C GLU A 62 0.76 -2.66 30.50
N GLU A 63 2.06 -2.65 30.78
CA GLU A 63 3.02 -1.86 30.01
C GLU A 63 3.06 -2.29 28.52
N PRO A 64 3.36 -1.35 27.60
CA PRO A 64 3.61 -1.68 26.21
C PRO A 64 4.75 -2.69 26.04
N ASN A 65 4.54 -3.74 25.24
CA ASN A 65 5.53 -4.81 25.08
C ASN A 65 6.48 -4.57 23.89
N GLY A 66 7.76 -4.27 24.19
CA GLY A 66 8.81 -4.05 23.19
C GLY A 66 9.09 -5.23 22.24
N MET A 67 8.72 -6.47 22.58
CA MET A 67 8.86 -7.63 21.68
C MET A 67 7.74 -7.70 20.62
N SER A 68 6.62 -7.03 20.84
CA SER A 68 5.49 -7.02 19.92
C SER A 68 5.57 -5.79 19.03
N ARG A 69 5.87 -5.94 17.73
CA ARG A 69 6.04 -4.78 16.82
C ARG A 69 4.88 -3.77 16.85
N TRP A 70 3.65 -4.22 17.05
CA TRP A 70 2.46 -3.36 17.10
C TRP A 70 2.23 -2.70 18.47
N ASP A 71 2.87 -3.21 19.53
CA ASP A 71 2.74 -2.75 20.91
C ASP A 71 4.04 -2.10 21.43
N ALA A 72 5.13 -2.19 20.68
CA ALA A 72 6.42 -1.66 21.07
C ALA A 72 6.34 -0.13 21.13
N PRO A 73 6.73 0.49 22.27
CA PRO A 73 6.74 1.93 22.39
C PRO A 73 7.75 2.50 21.40
N LEU A 74 7.31 3.42 20.55
CA LEU A 74 8.18 4.16 19.65
C LEU A 74 8.93 5.26 20.41
N PHE A 75 8.27 5.82 21.42
CA PHE A 75 8.82 6.83 22.32
C PHE A 75 8.48 6.44 23.75
N THR A 76 9.47 6.52 24.63
CA THR A 76 9.29 6.38 26.08
C THR A 76 9.77 7.67 26.73
N LEU A 77 8.86 8.37 27.41
CA LEU A 77 9.13 9.69 27.99
C LEU A 77 9.08 9.63 29.51
N PRO A 78 10.05 10.20 30.23
CA PRO A 78 9.87 10.55 31.63
C PRO A 78 8.69 11.52 31.80
N PHE A 79 7.97 11.42 32.91
CA PHE A 79 6.84 12.32 33.18
C PHE A 79 7.26 13.77 33.45
N ASP A 80 8.50 13.96 33.86
CA ASP A 80 9.16 15.21 34.22
C ASP A 80 10.17 15.66 33.16
N ASP A 81 10.04 15.14 31.94
CA ASP A 81 10.85 15.58 30.80
C ASP A 81 10.45 17.00 30.38
N ASP A 82 11.34 17.97 30.61
CA ASP A 82 11.15 19.36 30.22
C ASP A 82 11.30 19.57 28.69
N GLU A 83 11.96 18.66 27.99
CA GLU A 83 12.24 18.74 26.55
C GLU A 83 11.81 17.47 25.80
N PRO A 84 10.50 17.12 25.83
CA PRO A 84 10.02 15.95 25.12
C PRO A 84 10.28 16.09 23.61
N PRO A 85 10.56 14.99 22.88
CA PRO A 85 10.94 15.00 21.47
C PRO A 85 9.72 15.25 20.55
N CYS A 86 9.04 16.38 20.73
CA CYS A 86 7.82 16.76 20.01
C CYS A 86 8.01 16.75 18.50
N ASP A 87 9.14 17.26 18.00
CA ASP A 87 9.44 17.29 16.57
C ASP A 87 9.58 15.87 15.98
N ALA A 88 10.23 14.97 16.72
CA ALA A 88 10.36 13.58 16.29
C ALA A 88 9.02 12.83 16.33
N ILE A 89 8.18 13.11 17.34
CA ILE A 89 6.81 12.57 17.41
C ILE A 89 5.98 13.08 16.23
N TRP A 90 6.07 14.38 15.93
CA TRP A 90 5.39 15.00 14.80
C TRP A 90 5.83 14.37 13.48
N GLU A 91 7.14 14.27 13.24
CA GLU A 91 7.67 13.62 12.05
C GLU A 91 7.24 12.14 11.96
N ALA A 92 7.21 11.43 13.08
CA ALA A 92 6.80 10.03 13.09
C ALA A 92 5.33 9.84 12.66
N MET A 93 4.46 10.80 12.96
CA MET A 93 3.02 10.75 12.69
C MET A 93 2.63 11.42 11.36
N VAL A 94 3.24 12.55 11.03
CA VAL A 94 2.85 13.40 9.89
C VAL A 94 3.84 13.24 8.73
N GLY A 95 5.09 12.88 9.01
CA GLY A 95 6.18 12.86 8.04
C GLY A 95 6.85 14.24 7.89
N SER A 96 7.94 14.26 7.12
CA SER A 96 8.72 15.46 6.79
C SER A 96 8.42 15.92 5.35
N ASP A 97 8.54 17.23 5.09
CA ASP A 97 8.52 17.84 3.76
C ASP A 97 7.31 17.47 2.87
N GLY A 98 6.12 17.39 3.47
CA GLY A 98 4.86 17.07 2.77
C GLY A 98 4.74 15.61 2.32
N LYS A 99 5.65 14.73 2.72
CA LYS A 99 5.59 13.29 2.44
C LYS A 99 5.04 12.54 3.65
N ALA A 100 3.72 12.35 3.65
CA ALA A 100 3.06 11.54 4.67
C ALA A 100 3.59 10.09 4.68
N LYS A 101 3.78 9.52 5.88
CA LYS A 101 4.09 8.08 6.01
C LYS A 101 2.93 7.25 5.47
N VAL A 102 3.22 6.42 4.47
CA VAL A 102 2.21 5.53 3.87
C VAL A 102 2.03 4.29 4.75
N VAL A 103 0.89 4.18 5.42
CA VAL A 103 0.49 2.95 6.13
C VAL A 103 -0.27 2.03 5.19
N ARG A 104 0.26 0.82 5.00
CA ARG A 104 -0.40 -0.22 4.20
C ARG A 104 -1.33 -1.06 5.08
N GLN A 105 -2.56 -1.26 4.62
CA GLN A 105 -3.50 -2.21 5.23
C GLN A 105 -2.91 -3.63 5.25
N ASN A 106 -3.40 -4.47 6.16
CA ASN A 106 -3.06 -5.89 6.14
C ASN A 106 -3.54 -6.51 4.83
N ALA A 107 -2.66 -7.17 4.09
CA ALA A 107 -3.03 -7.82 2.82
C ALA A 107 -4.15 -8.86 2.95
N ALA A 108 -4.36 -9.40 4.16
CA ALA A 108 -5.45 -10.33 4.48
C ALA A 108 -6.84 -9.67 4.55
N THR A 109 -6.92 -8.36 4.80
CA THR A 109 -8.20 -7.62 4.90
C THR A 109 -8.45 -6.74 3.68
N VAL A 110 -7.48 -6.62 2.77
CA VAL A 110 -7.68 -5.98 1.49
C VAL A 110 -8.47 -6.93 0.60
N LEU A 111 -9.76 -6.63 0.41
CA LEU A 111 -10.58 -7.27 -0.62
C LEU A 111 -9.90 -7.01 -1.97
N LYS A 112 -9.20 -8.02 -2.50
CA LYS A 112 -8.69 -7.95 -3.87
C LYS A 112 -9.91 -7.82 -4.78
N PRO A 113 -9.91 -6.89 -5.75
CA PRO A 113 -10.90 -6.89 -6.82
C PRO A 113 -11.00 -8.31 -7.36
N ALA A 114 -12.22 -8.82 -7.57
CA ALA A 114 -12.43 -10.16 -8.11
C ALA A 114 -11.58 -10.28 -9.39
N SER A 115 -10.47 -11.02 -9.33
CA SER A 115 -9.70 -11.32 -10.52
C SER A 115 -10.60 -12.17 -11.39
N GLU A 116 -10.86 -11.74 -12.63
CA GLU A 116 -11.48 -12.62 -13.61
C GLU A 116 -10.72 -13.94 -13.58
N GLN A 117 -11.45 -15.06 -13.45
CA GLN A 117 -10.94 -16.38 -13.06
C GLN A 117 -9.96 -17.00 -14.08
N ASN A 118 -9.49 -16.21 -15.05
CA ASN A 118 -8.58 -16.59 -16.11
C ASN A 118 -7.68 -15.45 -16.62
N TYR A 119 -7.43 -14.39 -15.83
CA TYR A 119 -6.73 -13.19 -16.31
C TYR A 119 -5.38 -13.46 -17.00
N LEU A 120 -4.53 -14.32 -16.41
CA LEU A 120 -3.22 -14.62 -17.01
C LEU A 120 -3.34 -15.33 -18.36
N TYR A 121 -4.33 -16.21 -18.51
CA TYR A 121 -4.61 -16.87 -19.77
C TYR A 121 -5.16 -15.88 -20.81
N GLU A 122 -6.12 -15.02 -20.43
CA GLU A 122 -6.66 -13.99 -21.34
C GLU A 122 -5.57 -13.00 -21.75
N LEU A 123 -4.67 -12.62 -20.84
CA LEU A 123 -3.50 -11.78 -21.13
C LEU A 123 -2.54 -12.45 -22.12
N ASP A 124 -2.22 -13.73 -21.90
CA ASP A 124 -1.31 -14.49 -22.75
C ASP A 124 -1.91 -14.70 -24.15
N LYS A 125 -3.20 -15.01 -24.22
CA LYS A 125 -3.96 -15.22 -25.47
C LYS A 125 -4.11 -13.93 -26.25
N ALA A 126 -4.61 -12.86 -25.65
CA ALA A 126 -4.82 -11.58 -26.31
C ALA A 126 -3.53 -11.01 -26.90
N THR A 127 -2.42 -11.08 -26.15
CA THR A 127 -1.10 -10.64 -26.66
C THR A 127 -0.55 -11.55 -27.75
N SER A 128 -0.86 -12.85 -27.72
CA SER A 128 -0.49 -13.78 -28.80
C SER A 128 -1.25 -13.49 -30.08
N ASP A 129 -2.55 -13.23 -29.98
CA ASP A 129 -3.43 -12.94 -31.12
C ASP A 129 -2.95 -11.69 -31.87
N VAL A 130 -2.51 -10.65 -31.14
CA VAL A 130 -1.91 -9.43 -31.72
C VAL A 130 -0.62 -9.74 -32.46
N ILE A 131 0.32 -10.50 -31.87
CA ILE A 131 1.56 -10.88 -32.55
C ILE A 131 1.28 -11.72 -33.80
N SER A 132 0.32 -12.64 -33.71
CA SER A 132 -0.09 -13.48 -34.84
C SER A 132 -0.62 -12.62 -35.99
N ALA A 133 -1.50 -11.66 -35.70
CA ALA A 133 -2.03 -10.74 -36.70
C ALA A 133 -0.93 -9.90 -37.37
N ILE A 134 0.04 -9.39 -36.59
CA ILE A 134 1.21 -8.67 -37.14
C ILE A 134 2.05 -9.61 -38.03
N SER A 135 2.27 -10.86 -37.61
CA SER A 135 3.09 -11.81 -38.36
C SER A 135 2.44 -12.21 -39.69
N VAL A 136 1.13 -12.43 -39.70
CA VAL A 136 0.35 -12.69 -40.92
C VAL A 136 0.45 -11.50 -41.86
N TRP A 137 0.23 -10.28 -41.34
CA TRP A 137 0.32 -9.07 -42.15
C TRP A 137 1.71 -8.88 -42.77
N GLN A 138 2.78 -9.12 -42.01
CA GLN A 138 4.17 -9.06 -42.49
C GLN A 138 4.49 -10.09 -43.58
N GLN A 139 3.83 -11.25 -43.58
CA GLN A 139 3.97 -12.26 -44.62
C GLN A 139 3.28 -11.84 -45.92
N ASP A 140 2.10 -11.22 -45.81
CA ASP A 140 1.31 -10.76 -46.95
C ASP A 140 1.89 -9.49 -47.61
N HIS A 141 2.63 -8.67 -46.85
CA HIS A 141 3.22 -7.40 -47.30
C HIS A 141 4.75 -7.37 -47.12
N PRO A 142 5.50 -8.23 -47.84
CA PRO A 142 6.95 -8.32 -47.68
C PRO A 142 7.65 -7.03 -48.11
N GLY A 143 8.32 -6.37 -47.18
CA GLY A 143 9.10 -5.15 -47.44
C GLY A 143 8.33 -3.84 -47.29
N GLU A 144 7.03 -3.88 -46.97
CA GLU A 144 6.27 -2.70 -46.59
C GLU A 144 6.45 -2.40 -45.10
N GLY A 145 7.11 -1.28 -44.80
CA GLY A 145 7.22 -0.73 -43.45
C GLY A 145 6.48 0.60 -43.34
N GLY A 146 6.11 1.00 -42.11
CA GLY A 146 5.35 2.24 -41.90
C GLY A 146 3.83 2.12 -42.00
N SER A 147 3.30 0.90 -42.16
CA SER A 147 1.86 0.66 -42.36
C SER A 147 1.11 0.39 -41.04
N GLU A 148 -0.19 0.65 -41.05
CA GLU A 148 -1.10 0.34 -39.94
C GLU A 148 -1.68 -1.08 -40.08
N VAL A 149 -1.55 -1.90 -39.03
CA VAL A 149 -2.14 -3.23 -38.94
C VAL A 149 -3.41 -3.16 -38.08
N ALA A 150 -4.55 -3.54 -38.66
CA ALA A 150 -5.80 -3.65 -37.93
C ALA A 150 -5.84 -4.97 -37.15
N ILE A 151 -6.10 -4.89 -35.85
CA ILE A 151 -6.22 -6.06 -34.97
C ILE A 151 -7.71 -6.41 -34.80
N PRO A 152 -8.12 -7.68 -35.01
CA PRO A 152 -9.50 -8.09 -34.75
C PRO A 152 -9.92 -7.84 -33.31
N ASN A 153 -11.08 -7.21 -33.11
CA ASN A 153 -11.64 -6.87 -31.79
C ASN A 153 -10.86 -5.84 -30.97
N ALA A 154 -9.97 -5.06 -31.59
CA ALA A 154 -9.37 -3.87 -30.99
C ALA A 154 -9.89 -2.60 -31.69
N GLU A 155 -10.03 -1.51 -30.94
CA GLU A 155 -10.36 -0.20 -31.52
C GLU A 155 -9.11 0.47 -32.11
N LEU A 156 -7.95 0.16 -31.54
CA LEU A 156 -6.66 0.70 -31.96
C LEU A 156 -5.99 -0.15 -33.04
N LYS A 157 -5.15 0.51 -33.84
CA LYS A 157 -4.30 -0.13 -34.85
C LYS A 157 -2.84 -0.10 -34.41
N VAL A 158 -2.09 -1.11 -34.83
CA VAL A 158 -0.64 -1.15 -34.61
C VAL A 158 0.05 -0.42 -35.76
N THR A 159 0.79 0.64 -35.45
CA THR A 159 1.59 1.37 -36.43
C THR A 159 2.98 0.76 -36.49
N LEU A 160 3.31 0.08 -37.59
CA LEU A 160 4.63 -0.53 -37.74
C LEU A 160 5.69 0.52 -38.09
N PRO A 161 6.92 0.39 -37.57
CA PRO A 161 8.02 1.26 -37.97
C PRO A 161 8.48 0.96 -39.40
N VAL A 162 9.29 1.87 -39.98
CA VAL A 162 9.83 1.76 -41.35
C VAL A 162 10.60 0.45 -41.56
N THR A 163 11.30 -0.01 -40.54
CA THR A 163 11.88 -1.35 -40.51
C THR A 163 11.00 -2.25 -39.66
N ALA A 164 10.23 -3.12 -40.28
CA ALA A 164 9.32 -4.01 -39.59
C ALA A 164 10.08 -4.88 -38.54
N PRO A 165 9.58 -4.97 -37.29
CA PRO A 165 10.23 -5.73 -36.24
C PRO A 165 10.14 -7.23 -36.54
N SER A 166 11.22 -7.95 -36.25
CA SER A 166 11.26 -9.41 -36.37
C SER A 166 10.42 -10.10 -35.29
N LEU A 167 9.94 -11.32 -35.57
CA LEU A 167 9.17 -12.12 -34.61
C LEU A 167 9.87 -12.27 -33.23
N PRO A 168 11.19 -12.48 -33.13
CA PRO A 168 11.88 -12.50 -31.83
C PRO A 168 11.79 -11.17 -31.05
N GLN A 169 11.79 -10.03 -31.75
CA GLN A 169 11.64 -8.71 -31.12
C GLN A 169 10.22 -8.52 -30.58
N LEU A 170 9.20 -8.90 -31.37
CA LEU A 170 7.81 -8.88 -30.94
C LEU A 170 7.57 -9.77 -29.70
N GLN A 171 8.11 -10.98 -29.69
CA GLN A 171 8.01 -11.89 -28.54
C GLN A 171 8.76 -11.36 -27.31
N ARG A 172 9.83 -10.59 -27.49
CA ARG A 172 10.50 -9.89 -26.37
C ARG A 172 9.62 -8.79 -25.79
N LEU A 173 9.01 -7.94 -26.62
CA LEU A 173 8.09 -6.88 -26.16
C LEU A 173 6.87 -7.47 -25.43
N ARG A 174 6.29 -8.55 -25.96
CA ARG A 174 5.20 -9.29 -25.27
C ARG A 174 5.61 -9.79 -23.89
N ARG A 175 6.78 -10.43 -23.74
CA ARG A 175 7.26 -10.89 -22.43
C ARG A 175 7.44 -9.74 -21.44
N GLN A 176 7.91 -8.58 -21.90
CA GLN A 176 8.04 -7.38 -21.07
C GLN A 176 6.67 -6.86 -20.62
N PHE A 177 5.70 -6.76 -21.53
CA PHE A 177 4.33 -6.35 -21.22
C PHE A 177 3.64 -7.29 -20.24
N ILE A 178 3.74 -8.61 -20.45
CA ILE A 178 3.19 -9.62 -19.52
C ILE A 178 3.82 -9.46 -18.13
N GLY A 179 5.13 -9.23 -18.05
CA GLY A 179 5.82 -8.96 -16.78
C GLY A 179 5.26 -7.73 -16.06
N LEU A 180 5.03 -6.64 -16.79
CA LEU A 180 4.45 -5.39 -16.27
C LEU A 180 3.02 -5.54 -15.77
N LYS A 181 2.18 -6.31 -16.48
CA LYS A 181 0.74 -6.40 -16.20
C LYS A 181 0.33 -7.66 -15.43
N ARG A 182 1.27 -8.52 -15.03
CA ARG A 182 1.00 -9.73 -14.22
C ARG A 182 0.31 -9.44 -12.88
N GLN A 183 0.55 -8.27 -12.28
CA GLN A 183 0.03 -7.91 -10.95
C GLN A 183 -1.28 -7.11 -10.97
N HIS A 184 -1.70 -6.62 -12.14
CA HIS A 184 -2.89 -5.76 -12.28
C HIS A 184 -3.93 -6.47 -13.13
N THR A 185 -5.10 -6.76 -12.58
CA THR A 185 -6.21 -7.34 -13.34
C THR A 185 -6.84 -6.26 -14.21
N LEU A 186 -6.99 -6.57 -15.50
CA LEU A 186 -7.58 -5.70 -16.51
C LEU A 186 -8.73 -6.46 -17.18
N SER A 187 -9.75 -5.75 -17.66
CA SER A 187 -10.77 -6.36 -18.51
C SER A 187 -10.16 -6.73 -19.87
N LYS A 188 -10.70 -7.77 -20.51
CA LYS A 188 -10.20 -8.30 -21.78
C LYS A 188 -10.02 -7.24 -22.88
N SER A 189 -11.01 -6.35 -23.07
CA SER A 189 -10.93 -5.28 -24.08
C SER A 189 -9.73 -4.37 -23.82
N ARG A 190 -9.52 -3.98 -22.56
CA ARG A 190 -8.41 -3.11 -22.15
C ARG A 190 -7.03 -3.75 -22.35
N ILE A 191 -6.93 -5.08 -22.29
CA ILE A 191 -5.66 -5.78 -22.52
C ILE A 191 -5.18 -5.56 -23.95
N LEU A 192 -6.08 -5.65 -24.93
CA LEU A 192 -5.76 -5.47 -26.34
C LEU A 192 -5.28 -4.05 -26.61
N ASP A 193 -6.08 -3.05 -26.24
CA ASP A 193 -5.75 -1.65 -26.49
C ASP A 193 -4.44 -1.24 -25.81
N LEU A 194 -4.24 -1.62 -24.55
CA LEU A 194 -3.01 -1.32 -23.82
C LEU A 194 -1.77 -1.99 -24.40
N PHE A 195 -1.91 -3.19 -24.99
CA PHE A 195 -0.79 -3.85 -25.64
C PHE A 195 -0.46 -3.18 -26.98
N ILE A 196 -1.48 -2.74 -27.72
CA ILE A 196 -1.29 -1.98 -28.97
C ILE A 196 -0.60 -0.64 -28.70
N ASP A 197 -1.06 0.11 -27.70
CA ASP A 197 -0.41 1.35 -27.26
C ASP A 197 1.05 1.09 -26.87
N TYR A 198 1.29 0.03 -26.08
CA TYR A 198 2.65 -0.33 -25.68
C TYR A 198 3.55 -0.66 -26.87
N LEU A 199 3.03 -1.34 -27.90
CA LEU A 199 3.78 -1.61 -29.13
C LEU A 199 4.06 -0.31 -29.90
N ASN A 200 3.04 0.54 -30.10
CA ASN A 200 3.18 1.82 -30.79
C ASN A 200 4.23 2.72 -30.11
N ASP A 201 4.17 2.86 -28.77
CA ASP A 201 5.18 3.58 -27.98
C ASP A 201 6.58 2.96 -28.11
N SER A 202 6.65 1.63 -28.15
CA SER A 202 7.93 0.91 -28.29
C SER A 202 8.53 1.03 -29.68
N PHE A 203 7.72 1.31 -30.71
CA PHE A 203 8.16 1.49 -32.09
C PHE A 203 8.51 2.93 -32.45
N GLN A 204 7.99 3.91 -31.70
CA GLN A 204 8.35 5.33 -31.85
C GLN A 204 9.67 5.71 -31.18
N ARG A 205 10.23 4.84 -30.35
CA ARG A 205 11.54 5.02 -29.71
C ARG A 205 12.66 4.44 -30.55
#